data_AF-A0A1I3CHT4-F1
#
_entry.id   AF-A0A1I3CHT4-F1
#
_cell.length_a   1.000
_cell.length_b   1.000
_cell.length_c   1.000
_cell.angle_alpha   90.00
_cell.angle_beta   90.00
_cell.angle_gamma   90.00
#
_symmetry.space_group_name_H-M   'P 1'
#
loop_
_entity.id
_entity.type
_entity.pdbx_description
1 polymer ?
#
loop_
_entity_poly.entity_id
_entity_poly.type
_entity_poly.pdbx_seq_one_letter_code
_entity_poly.pdbx_strand_id
1 'polypeptide(L)'
;MKARLGRLSPTESACLGLWPPAAGSAVLLQIQGASGYAVHGLALMTALAYRALMRLKSNIWVSAYLRRCQTEGVFGAVRRRGAEEAGAVFVKVSLLDGNAMLYVPAPQTVYDEGRPVDRFFVPIAPLPVPEPAVEERLTKELRFDPDAWIVETEDRAGRHFLDLAKS
;
A
#
# COMPACT_ATOMS: atom_id res chain seq x y z
N MET A 1 62.68 -35.58 31.83
CA MET A 1 61.91 -36.63 32.54
C MET A 1 60.93 -37.27 31.55
N LYS A 2 60.81 -38.62 31.61
CA LYS A 2 60.05 -39.62 30.82
C LYS A 2 58.76 -39.11 30.11
N ALA A 3 58.56 -39.29 28.79
CA ALA A 3 58.10 -40.50 28.04
C ALA A 3 56.62 -40.90 28.38
N ARG A 4 55.70 -41.29 27.48
CA ARG A 4 55.72 -41.74 26.07
C ARG A 4 54.26 -41.98 25.56
N LEU A 5 54.10 -42.03 24.23
CA LEU A 5 53.16 -42.84 23.39
C LEU A 5 51.65 -42.50 23.39
N GLY A 6 50.90 -42.56 22.29
CA GLY A 6 51.13 -42.94 20.88
C GLY A 6 49.76 -43.04 20.17
N ARG A 7 49.59 -42.46 18.97
CA ARG A 7 49.57 -43.10 17.62
C ARG A 7 48.14 -43.49 17.12
N LEU A 8 47.57 -42.69 16.22
CA LEU A 8 47.16 -42.93 14.80
C LEU A 8 45.81 -43.67 14.53
N SER A 9 45.18 -43.22 13.43
CA SER A 9 43.84 -43.42 12.81
C SER A 9 43.61 -44.83 12.18
N PRO A 10 42.65 -45.11 11.25
CA PRO A 10 41.45 -44.43 10.69
C PRO A 10 40.22 -45.41 10.56
N THR A 11 39.28 -45.14 9.64
CA THR A 11 38.29 -46.03 8.95
C THR A 11 36.82 -46.10 9.42
N GLU A 12 35.95 -45.57 8.54
CA GLU A 12 34.81 -46.24 7.87
C GLU A 12 33.75 -47.05 8.63
N SER A 13 32.50 -46.75 8.24
CA SER A 13 31.41 -47.71 7.97
C SER A 13 30.63 -48.30 9.16
N ALA A 14 29.37 -47.90 9.27
CA ALA A 14 28.24 -48.83 9.17
C ALA A 14 26.91 -48.08 9.17
N CYS A 15 26.31 -47.96 7.99
CA CYS A 15 24.87 -47.94 7.84
C CYS A 15 24.26 -49.27 8.33
N LEU A 16 22.97 -49.22 8.67
CA LEU A 16 21.95 -50.29 8.60
C LEU A 16 21.30 -50.72 9.94
N GLY A 17 19.97 -50.52 9.95
CA GLY A 17 18.99 -51.34 10.65
C GLY A 17 18.38 -50.68 11.89
N LEU A 18 17.07 -50.66 12.14
CA LEU A 18 15.91 -51.31 11.53
C LEU A 18 14.64 -50.55 11.97
N TRP A 19 13.74 -50.21 11.05
CA TRP A 19 12.30 -50.19 11.32
C TRP A 19 11.55 -50.62 10.05
N PRO A 20 10.55 -51.52 10.14
CA PRO A 20 10.06 -52.29 8.99
C PRO A 20 9.04 -51.54 8.13
N PRO A 21 8.82 -51.98 6.87
CA PRO A 21 7.66 -51.62 6.08
C PRO A 21 6.55 -52.68 6.21
N ALA A 22 5.33 -52.26 6.52
CA ALA A 22 4.10 -52.98 6.22
C ALA A 22 3.09 -51.92 5.78
N ALA A 23 2.86 -51.70 4.49
CA ALA A 23 1.94 -52.47 3.65
C ALA A 23 0.52 -52.50 4.24
N GLY A 24 -0.41 -51.78 3.60
CA GLY A 24 -1.84 -52.08 3.74
C GLY A 24 -2.77 -50.88 3.68
N SER A 25 -3.42 -50.72 2.53
CA SER A 25 -4.68 -49.99 2.32
C SER A 25 -4.62 -48.47 2.27
N ALA A 26 -4.29 -48.02 1.07
CA ALA A 26 -4.93 -46.89 0.43
C ALA A 26 -6.46 -46.89 0.68
N VAL A 27 -6.94 -45.98 1.51
CA VAL A 27 -8.26 -45.37 1.31
C VAL A 27 -7.99 -44.09 0.54
N LEU A 28 -7.95 -44.26 -0.78
CA LEU A 28 -8.03 -43.18 -1.74
C LEU A 28 -9.41 -42.53 -1.56
N LEU A 29 -9.55 -41.56 -0.66
CA LEU A 29 -10.67 -40.65 -0.72
C LEU A 29 -10.44 -39.78 -1.95
N GLN A 30 -10.98 -40.22 -3.08
CA GLN A 30 -11.17 -39.40 -4.26
C GLN A 30 -12.00 -38.18 -3.86
N ILE A 31 -11.32 -37.09 -3.48
CA ILE A 31 -11.84 -35.74 -3.72
C ILE A 31 -11.32 -35.34 -5.10
N GLN A 32 -11.78 -36.05 -6.13
CA GLN A 32 -11.80 -35.53 -7.49
C GLN A 32 -13.03 -34.64 -7.58
N GLY A 33 -12.87 -33.33 -7.43
CA GLY A 33 -14.01 -32.42 -7.56
C GLY A 33 -13.81 -30.96 -7.14
N ALA A 34 -12.67 -30.56 -6.58
CA ALA A 34 -12.38 -29.13 -6.43
C ALA A 34 -11.75 -28.60 -7.72
N SER A 35 -12.62 -28.20 -8.65
CA SER A 35 -12.27 -27.38 -9.81
C SER A 35 -11.23 -26.33 -9.40
N GLY A 36 -10.04 -26.33 -10.02
CA GLY A 36 -8.94 -25.40 -9.72
C GLY A 36 -9.31 -23.91 -9.83
N TYR A 37 -10.48 -23.60 -10.37
CA TYR A 37 -11.08 -22.27 -10.40
C TYR A 37 -11.56 -21.79 -9.01
N ALA A 38 -11.98 -22.68 -8.11
CA ALA A 38 -12.56 -22.29 -6.81
C ALA A 38 -11.48 -21.84 -5.79
N VAL A 39 -10.29 -22.43 -5.82
CA VAL A 39 -9.17 -22.06 -4.92
C VAL A 39 -8.53 -20.73 -5.30
N HIS A 40 -8.42 -20.42 -6.60
CA HIS A 40 -8.00 -19.11 -7.07
C HIS A 40 -9.07 -18.04 -6.83
N GLY A 41 -10.34 -18.38 -7.00
CA GLY A 41 -11.46 -17.50 -6.67
C GLY A 41 -11.48 -17.11 -5.19
N LEU A 42 -11.34 -18.08 -4.28
CA LEU A 42 -11.34 -17.81 -2.85
C LEU A 42 -10.13 -16.97 -2.40
N ALA A 43 -8.91 -17.26 -2.91
CA ALA A 43 -7.72 -16.47 -2.60
C ALA A 43 -7.80 -15.02 -3.11
N LEU A 44 -8.32 -14.80 -4.31
CA LEU A 44 -8.55 -13.46 -4.85
C LEU A 44 -9.62 -12.71 -4.06
N MET A 45 -10.70 -13.39 -3.68
CA MET A 45 -11.76 -12.82 -2.85
C MET A 45 -11.30 -12.53 -1.43
N THR A 46 -10.44 -13.36 -0.82
CA THR A 46 -9.83 -13.09 0.49
C THR A 46 -8.84 -11.93 0.41
N ALA A 47 -8.03 -11.82 -0.65
CA ALA A 47 -7.12 -10.68 -0.83
C ALA A 47 -7.87 -9.36 -1.09
N LEU A 48 -8.94 -9.41 -1.89
CA LEU A 48 -9.81 -8.26 -2.14
C LEU A 48 -10.60 -7.88 -0.88
N ALA A 49 -11.07 -8.86 -0.08
CA ALA A 49 -11.74 -8.62 1.19
C ALA A 49 -10.78 -8.10 2.29
N TYR A 50 -9.55 -8.60 2.35
CA TYR A 50 -8.52 -8.09 3.26
C TYR A 50 -8.12 -6.65 2.89
N ARG A 51 -8.02 -6.36 1.58
CA ARG A 51 -7.92 -4.99 1.10
C ARG A 51 -9.17 -4.21 1.45
N ALA A 52 -10.38 -4.79 1.42
CA ALA A 52 -11.63 -4.13 1.82
C ALA A 52 -11.74 -3.84 3.34
N LEU A 53 -11.00 -4.56 4.18
CA LEU A 53 -11.09 -4.45 5.65
C LEU A 53 -10.10 -3.45 6.27
N MET A 54 -9.07 -2.99 5.55
CA MET A 54 -8.00 -2.18 6.13
C MET A 54 -7.71 -0.93 5.28
N ARG A 55 -8.42 0.18 5.56
CA ARG A 55 -8.08 1.49 5.00
C ARG A 55 -6.66 1.86 5.38
N LEU A 56 -5.82 2.16 4.40
CA LEU A 56 -4.43 2.55 4.63
C LEU A 56 -4.39 3.83 5.48
N LYS A 57 -3.58 3.81 6.54
CA LYS A 57 -3.40 4.97 7.42
C LYS A 57 -2.89 6.18 6.64
N SER A 58 -3.33 7.38 7.03
CA SER A 58 -2.99 8.63 6.33
C SER A 58 -1.49 8.88 6.27
N ASN A 59 -0.76 8.66 7.37
CA ASN A 59 0.70 8.85 7.41
C ASN A 59 1.44 7.91 6.45
N ILE A 60 1.03 6.65 6.34
CA ILE A 60 1.61 5.66 5.43
C ILE A 60 1.31 6.05 3.98
N TRP A 61 0.05 6.43 3.69
CA TRP A 61 -0.35 6.88 2.35
C TRP A 61 0.45 8.12 1.91
N VAL A 62 0.57 9.13 2.76
CA VAL A 62 1.30 10.39 2.47
C VAL A 62 2.78 10.09 2.20
N SER A 63 3.39 9.21 3.00
CA SER A 63 4.80 8.84 2.82
C SER A 63 5.02 8.10 1.48
N ALA A 64 4.11 7.19 1.13
CA ALA A 64 4.16 6.47 -0.15
C ALA A 64 3.96 7.42 -1.35
N TYR A 65 3.02 8.37 -1.23
CA TYR A 65 2.75 9.38 -2.25
C TYR A 65 3.99 10.26 -2.52
N LEU A 66 4.61 10.80 -1.47
CA LEU A 66 5.83 11.61 -1.61
C LEU A 66 6.99 10.84 -2.23
N ARG A 67 7.14 9.56 -1.87
CA ARG A 67 8.15 8.67 -2.49
C ARG A 67 7.89 8.46 -3.98
N ARG A 68 6.62 8.34 -4.39
CA ARG A 68 6.24 8.25 -5.81
C ARG A 68 6.62 9.53 -6.55
N CYS A 69 6.25 10.71 -6.02
CA CYS A 69 6.65 11.99 -6.61
C CYS A 69 8.17 12.11 -6.77
N GLN A 70 8.93 11.76 -5.73
CA GLN A 70 10.39 11.81 -5.75
C GLN A 70 10.99 10.88 -6.81
N THR A 71 10.42 9.69 -7.00
CA THR A 71 10.86 8.74 -8.05
C THR A 71 10.69 9.34 -9.45
N GLU A 72 9.68 10.18 -9.63
CA GLU A 72 9.36 10.87 -10.88
C GLU A 72 10.05 12.24 -11.02
N GLY A 73 10.97 12.56 -10.10
CA GLY A 73 11.71 13.83 -10.08
C GLY A 73 10.87 15.05 -9.67
N VAL A 74 9.70 14.85 -9.06
CA VAL A 74 8.82 15.92 -8.60
C VAL A 74 9.09 16.20 -7.12
N PHE A 75 9.29 17.47 -6.79
CA PHE A 75 9.43 17.89 -5.40
C PHE A 75 8.07 17.78 -4.70
N GLY A 76 8.09 17.24 -3.48
CA GLY A 76 6.89 17.14 -2.66
C GLY A 76 7.22 17.22 -1.18
N ALA A 77 6.36 17.87 -0.41
CA ALA A 77 6.52 18.07 1.01
C ALA A 77 5.18 18.00 1.75
N VAL A 78 5.24 17.59 3.03
CA VAL A 78 4.11 17.75 3.94
C VAL A 78 4.15 19.18 4.47
N ARG A 79 3.19 20.00 4.06
CA ARG A 79 3.02 21.36 4.59
C ARG A 79 2.32 21.34 5.95
N ARG A 80 1.40 20.41 6.15
CA ARG A 80 0.70 20.21 7.43
C ARG A 80 0.44 18.74 7.71
N ARG A 81 0.80 18.29 8.92
CA ARG A 81 0.46 16.96 9.43
C ARG A 81 -0.91 16.97 10.09
N GLY A 82 -1.71 15.96 9.78
CA GLY A 82 -3.02 15.72 10.39
C GLY A 82 -3.05 14.44 11.23
N ALA A 83 -4.23 13.91 11.52
CA ALA A 83 -4.39 12.65 12.24
C ALA A 83 -3.77 11.48 11.46
N GLU A 84 -2.94 10.66 12.14
CA GLU A 84 -2.16 9.61 11.48
C GLU A 84 -3.02 8.49 10.91
N GLU A 85 -4.06 8.09 11.64
CA GLU A 85 -4.89 6.94 11.31
C GLU A 85 -5.83 7.21 10.13
N ALA A 86 -6.55 8.33 10.15
CA ALA A 86 -7.67 8.55 9.24
C ALA A 86 -7.85 10.00 8.74
N GLY A 87 -6.92 10.92 9.02
CA GLY A 87 -7.05 12.33 8.63
C GLY A 87 -7.26 12.51 7.12
N ALA A 88 -8.13 13.44 6.72
CA ALA A 88 -8.32 13.81 5.31
C ALA A 88 -6.99 14.28 4.71
N VAL A 89 -6.72 13.96 3.45
CA VAL A 89 -5.49 14.40 2.77
C VAL A 89 -5.86 15.30 1.62
N PHE A 90 -5.35 16.52 1.65
CA PHE A 90 -5.43 17.50 0.59
C PHE A 90 -4.09 17.56 -0.12
N VAL A 91 -4.11 17.57 -1.45
CA VAL A 91 -2.90 17.62 -2.27
C VAL A 91 -2.94 18.82 -3.18
N LYS A 92 -2.02 19.76 -2.97
CA LYS A 92 -1.78 20.91 -3.84
C LYS A 92 -0.65 20.59 -4.82
N VAL A 93 -0.87 20.86 -6.10
CA VAL A 93 0.17 20.81 -7.14
C VAL A 93 0.41 22.24 -7.61
N SER A 94 1.52 22.85 -7.23
CA SER A 94 1.97 24.14 -7.75
C SER A 94 2.57 23.95 -9.15
N LEU A 95 2.14 24.78 -10.09
CA LEU A 95 2.64 24.77 -11.46
C LEU A 95 3.87 25.68 -11.66
N LEU A 96 4.32 26.36 -10.60
CA LEU A 96 5.46 27.29 -10.61
C LEU A 96 5.29 28.46 -11.60
N ASP A 97 4.04 28.85 -11.84
CA ASP A 97 3.62 29.99 -12.67
C ASP A 97 2.61 30.92 -11.94
N GLY A 98 2.40 30.70 -10.64
CA GLY A 98 1.41 31.40 -9.83
C GLY A 98 0.04 30.71 -9.77
N ASN A 99 -0.15 29.61 -10.50
CA ASN A 99 -1.34 28.75 -10.43
C ASN A 99 -1.04 27.41 -9.77
N ALA A 100 -2.10 26.79 -9.28
CA ALA A 100 -2.06 25.46 -8.70
C ALA A 100 -3.36 24.68 -8.97
N MET A 101 -3.25 23.37 -8.86
CA MET A 101 -4.38 22.45 -8.79
C MET A 101 -4.54 21.97 -7.34
N LEU A 102 -5.77 21.91 -6.85
CA LEU A 102 -6.08 21.30 -5.55
C LEU A 102 -6.91 20.05 -5.75
N TYR A 103 -6.43 18.95 -5.16
CA TYR A 103 -7.12 17.68 -5.10
C TYR A 103 -7.59 17.41 -3.67
N VAL A 104 -8.85 17.03 -3.55
CA VAL A 104 -9.51 16.74 -2.27
C VAL A 104 -9.93 15.28 -2.23
N PRO A 105 -10.12 14.68 -1.04
CA PRO A 105 -10.68 13.35 -0.94
C PRO A 105 -12.04 13.29 -1.65
N ALA A 106 -12.24 12.27 -2.48
CA ALA A 106 -13.52 12.05 -3.14
C ALA A 106 -14.62 11.81 -2.07
N PRO A 107 -15.84 12.34 -2.26
CA PRO A 107 -16.97 12.08 -1.38
C PRO A 107 -17.24 10.58 -1.23
N GLN A 108 -17.61 10.13 -0.03
CA GLN A 108 -17.89 8.72 0.26
C GLN A 108 -19.00 8.11 -0.61
N THR A 109 -19.89 8.95 -1.18
CA THR A 109 -20.96 8.53 -2.09
C THR A 109 -20.49 8.08 -3.47
N VAL A 110 -19.21 8.29 -3.82
CA VAL A 110 -18.61 7.90 -5.11
C VAL A 110 -17.94 6.52 -5.02
N TYR A 111 -17.90 5.92 -3.83
CA TYR A 111 -17.32 4.59 -3.63
C TYR A 111 -18.36 3.55 -4.00
N ASP A 112 -18.19 2.93 -5.18
CA ASP A 112 -18.92 1.73 -5.56
C ASP A 112 -18.66 0.62 -4.52
N GLU A 113 -19.70 -0.13 -4.16
CA GLU A 113 -19.76 -1.08 -3.04
C GLU A 113 -18.67 -2.19 -3.05
N GLY A 114 -17.90 -2.30 -4.14
CA GLY A 114 -16.84 -3.29 -4.33
C GLY A 114 -15.42 -2.87 -3.92
N ARG A 115 -15.13 -1.59 -3.63
CA ARG A 115 -13.78 -1.13 -3.20
C ARG A 115 -13.81 -0.01 -2.15
N PRO A 116 -14.23 -0.29 -0.90
CA PRO A 116 -14.37 0.73 0.16
C PRO A 116 -13.05 1.34 0.70
N VAL A 117 -11.89 1.03 0.11
CA VAL A 117 -10.57 1.20 0.79
C VAL A 117 -9.59 2.09 0.04
N ASP A 118 -9.71 2.19 -1.28
CA ASP A 118 -8.78 3.02 -2.04
C ASP A 118 -9.17 4.50 -1.89
N ARG A 119 -8.27 5.33 -1.35
CA ARG A 119 -8.50 6.78 -1.24
C ARG A 119 -8.46 7.40 -2.64
N PHE A 120 -9.63 7.73 -3.17
CA PHE A 120 -9.75 8.47 -4.42
C PHE A 120 -9.76 9.98 -4.18
N PHE A 121 -9.36 10.72 -5.21
CA PHE A 121 -9.33 12.17 -5.22
C PHE A 121 -10.17 12.75 -6.34
N VAL A 122 -10.61 14.00 -6.15
CA VAL A 122 -11.22 14.82 -7.20
C VAL A 122 -10.56 16.19 -7.21
N PRO A 123 -10.35 16.80 -8.39
CA PRO A 123 -9.91 18.19 -8.46
C PRO A 123 -11.07 19.12 -8.05
N ILE A 124 -10.77 20.22 -7.37
CA ILE A 124 -11.80 21.21 -7.01
C ILE A 124 -12.29 22.04 -8.20
N ALA A 125 -11.49 22.06 -9.28
CA ALA A 125 -11.72 22.85 -10.48
C ALA A 125 -11.17 22.10 -11.70
N PRO A 126 -11.79 22.25 -12.88
CA PRO A 126 -11.34 21.57 -14.10
C PRO A 126 -10.00 22.10 -14.63
N LEU A 127 -9.62 23.32 -14.27
CA LEU A 127 -8.39 23.99 -14.68
C LEU A 127 -7.62 24.48 -13.44
N PRO A 128 -6.29 24.68 -13.57
CA PRO A 128 -5.50 25.33 -12.52
C PRO A 128 -6.09 26.71 -12.17
N VAL A 129 -6.00 27.06 -10.90
CA VAL A 129 -6.49 28.34 -10.36
C VAL A 129 -5.34 29.06 -9.66
N PRO A 130 -5.43 30.38 -9.43
CA PRO A 130 -4.39 31.11 -8.72
C PRO A 130 -4.09 30.51 -7.34
N GLU A 131 -2.81 30.39 -6.99
CA GLU A 131 -2.40 29.83 -5.69
C GLU A 131 -3.10 30.47 -4.48
N PRO A 132 -3.29 31.81 -4.41
CA PRO A 132 -4.00 32.42 -3.29
C PRO A 132 -5.43 31.89 -3.10
N ALA A 133 -6.13 31.56 -4.19
CA ALA A 133 -7.48 31.00 -4.12
C ALA A 133 -7.45 29.57 -3.58
N VAL A 134 -6.43 28.77 -3.94
CA VAL A 134 -6.19 27.45 -3.36
C VAL A 134 -5.92 27.53 -1.86
N GLU A 135 -5.06 28.46 -1.44
CA GLU A 135 -4.70 28.67 -0.04
C GLU A 135 -5.91 29.14 0.79
N GLU A 136 -6.76 30.01 0.25
CA GLU A 136 -8.01 30.41 0.89
C GLU A 136 -8.95 29.20 1.09
N ARG A 137 -9.06 28.33 0.08
CA ARG A 137 -9.86 27.10 0.20
C ARG A 137 -9.30 26.18 1.27
N LEU A 138 -8.00 25.91 1.26
CA LEU A 138 -7.33 25.09 2.27
C LEU A 138 -7.52 25.64 3.69
N THR A 139 -7.44 26.96 3.84
CA THR A 139 -7.69 27.62 5.14
C THR A 139 -9.10 27.39 5.63
N LYS A 140 -10.11 27.40 4.75
CA LYS A 140 -11.49 27.08 5.10
C LYS A 140 -11.62 25.61 5.52
N GLU A 141 -11.05 24.69 4.75
CA GLU A 141 -11.08 23.25 5.08
C GLU A 141 -10.43 22.96 6.44
N LEU A 142 -9.28 23.57 6.74
CA LEU A 142 -8.61 23.40 8.03
C LEU A 142 -9.41 23.93 9.23
N ARG A 143 -10.32 24.89 9.01
CA ARG A 143 -11.25 25.35 10.07
C ARG A 143 -12.33 24.30 10.34
N PHE A 144 -12.72 23.53 9.33
CA PHE A 144 -13.72 22.46 9.46
C PHE A 144 -13.09 21.15 9.97
N ASP A 145 -11.93 20.78 9.44
CA ASP A 145 -11.16 19.59 9.84
C ASP A 145 -9.71 19.99 10.20
N PRO A 146 -9.46 20.33 11.48
CA PRO A 146 -8.12 20.60 11.98
C PRO A 146 -7.17 19.40 11.94
N ASP A 147 -7.68 18.19 11.70
CA ASP A 147 -6.88 16.97 11.62
C ASP A 147 -6.56 16.57 10.18
N ALA A 148 -6.82 17.46 9.22
CA ALA A 148 -6.44 17.28 7.82
C ALA A 148 -4.93 17.44 7.59
N TRP A 149 -4.43 16.63 6.66
CA TRP A 149 -3.11 16.72 6.07
C TRP A 149 -3.13 17.64 4.85
N ILE A 150 -2.07 18.44 4.70
CA ILE A 150 -1.80 19.18 3.46
C ILE A 150 -0.46 18.72 2.93
N VAL A 151 -0.48 18.15 1.74
CA VAL A 151 0.69 17.79 0.96
C VAL A 151 0.79 18.76 -0.21
N GLU A 152 2.00 19.24 -0.47
CA GLU A 152 2.29 20.14 -1.57
C GLU A 152 3.33 19.49 -2.48
N THR A 153 3.14 19.64 -3.78
CA THR A 153 4.07 19.19 -4.82
C THR A 153 4.27 20.29 -5.85
N GLU A 154 5.45 20.32 -6.47
CA GLU A 154 5.82 21.31 -7.47
C GLU A 154 6.13 20.62 -8.80
N ASP A 155 5.28 20.84 -9.81
CA ASP A 155 5.48 20.28 -11.15
C ASP A 155 4.85 21.19 -12.21
N ARG A 156 5.67 21.73 -13.12
CA ARG A 156 5.21 22.61 -14.21
C ARG A 156 4.23 21.93 -15.15
N ALA A 157 4.29 20.60 -15.26
CA ALA A 157 3.37 19.81 -16.09
C ALA A 157 2.06 19.43 -15.35
N GLY A 158 1.93 19.77 -14.06
CA GLY A 158 0.73 19.49 -13.28
C GLY A 158 0.48 18.01 -12.98
N ARG A 159 1.52 17.15 -13.07
CA ARG A 159 1.38 15.73 -12.75
C ARG A 159 1.11 15.58 -11.26
N HIS A 160 0.00 14.91 -10.94
CA HIS A 160 -0.47 14.74 -9.57
C HIS A 160 -0.24 13.33 -9.01
N PHE A 161 -0.08 12.29 -9.84
CA PHE A 161 0.17 10.90 -9.39
C PHE A 161 -0.86 10.32 -8.40
N LEU A 162 -2.09 10.85 -8.42
CA LEU A 162 -3.21 10.41 -7.59
C LEU A 162 -4.13 9.49 -8.37
N ASP A 163 -4.81 8.60 -7.65
CA ASP A 163 -5.94 7.84 -8.19
C ASP A 163 -7.19 8.73 -8.13
N LEU A 164 -7.70 9.14 -9.30
CA LEU A 164 -8.89 9.98 -9.40
C LEU A 164 -10.16 9.13 -9.40
N ALA A 165 -11.22 9.64 -8.77
CA ALA A 165 -12.54 9.04 -8.89
C ALA A 165 -13.00 9.12 -10.35
N LYS A 166 -13.65 8.06 -10.83
CA LYS A 166 -14.27 8.07 -12.16
C LYS A 166 -15.49 8.99 -12.12
N SER A 167 -15.53 9.96 -13.02
CA SER A 167 -16.68 10.83 -13.29
C SER A 167 -17.67 10.16 -14.25
#